data_AF-A0A7H4PYU5-F1
#
_entry.id   AF-A0A7H4PYU5-F1
#
_cell.length_a   1.000
_cell.length_b   1.000
_cell.length_c   1.000
_cell.angle_alpha   90.00
_cell.angle_beta   90.00
_cell.angle_gamma   90.00
#
_symmetry.space_group_name_H-M   'P 1'
#
loop_
_entity.id
_entity.type
_entity.pdbx_description
1 polymer ?
#
loop_
_entity_poly.entity_id
_entity_poly.type
_entity_poly.pdbx_seq_one_letter_code
_entity_poly.pdbx_strand_id
1 'polypeptide(L)'
;MAWRATPNSQQYVHALNAVPVEFHKVRPVMAAWSDLLMHLNSDSQINPDAWLRTRMTRFISLLKAMGTALHYEFRDAEIQDHAYLPQWQIAQMNEQELVRKGLLDLVSGKTSLPMKVTEFPADEEMARRTADLQRLLIEWLEGDRTPVVTAQPAAQPAPPTP
;
A
#
# COMPACT_ATOMS: atom_id res chain seq x y z
N MET A 1 -13.06 17.55 -19.11
CA MET A 1 -11.64 17.83 -19.44
C MET A 1 -10.70 17.96 -18.22
N ALA A 2 -11.19 18.04 -16.97
CA ALA A 2 -10.37 18.30 -15.77
C ALA A 2 -9.40 17.18 -15.33
N TRP A 3 -9.61 15.93 -15.77
CA TRP A 3 -8.89 14.76 -15.23
C TRP A 3 -7.82 14.18 -16.16
N ARG A 4 -7.39 14.93 -17.19
CA ARG A 4 -6.39 14.48 -18.17
C ARG A 4 -5.02 14.21 -17.53
N ALA A 5 -4.68 14.98 -16.52
CA ALA A 5 -3.38 14.93 -15.86
C ALA A 5 -3.33 13.99 -14.65
N THR A 6 -4.47 13.39 -14.28
CA THR A 6 -4.58 12.43 -13.15
C THR A 6 -4.97 11.03 -13.66
N PRO A 7 -4.03 10.30 -14.29
CA PRO A 7 -4.31 8.99 -14.88
C PRO A 7 -4.80 7.94 -13.87
N ASN A 8 -4.46 8.12 -12.59
CA ASN A 8 -4.80 7.20 -11.50
C ASN A 8 -6.18 7.48 -10.90
N SER A 9 -6.92 8.46 -11.42
CA SER A 9 -8.25 8.82 -10.92
C SER A 9 -9.33 7.90 -11.48
N GLN A 10 -10.34 7.59 -10.67
CA GLN A 10 -11.50 6.82 -11.12
C GLN A 10 -12.22 7.53 -12.28
N GLN A 11 -12.30 8.87 -12.25
CA GLN A 11 -12.91 9.63 -13.33
C GLN A 11 -12.16 9.46 -14.67
N TYR A 12 -10.84 9.37 -14.64
CA TYR A 12 -10.05 9.10 -15.86
C TYR A 12 -10.38 7.73 -16.45
N VAL A 13 -10.46 6.69 -15.60
CA VAL A 13 -10.83 5.33 -16.04
C VAL A 13 -12.24 5.28 -16.61
N HIS A 14 -13.21 5.92 -15.95
CA HIS A 14 -14.59 6.01 -16.45
C HIS A 14 -14.66 6.72 -17.81
N ALA A 15 -13.96 7.85 -17.95
CA ALA A 15 -13.92 8.58 -19.22
C ALA A 15 -13.30 7.73 -20.34
N LEU A 16 -12.21 7.01 -20.06
CA LEU A 16 -11.57 6.14 -21.05
C LEU A 16 -12.47 4.97 -21.46
N ASN A 17 -13.23 4.40 -20.52
CA ASN A 17 -14.18 3.31 -20.78
C ASN A 17 -15.46 3.77 -21.47
N ALA A 18 -15.78 5.08 -21.45
CA ALA A 18 -16.91 5.64 -22.19
C ALA A 18 -16.60 5.84 -23.69
N VAL A 19 -15.32 5.95 -24.07
CA VAL A 19 -14.92 6.22 -25.47
C VAL A 19 -15.54 5.24 -26.48
N PRO A 20 -15.54 3.91 -26.26
CA PRO A 20 -16.18 2.98 -27.19
C PRO A 20 -17.68 3.22 -27.36
N VAL A 21 -18.37 3.66 -26.31
CA VAL A 21 -19.81 3.91 -26.34
C VAL A 21 -20.11 5.13 -27.21
N GLU A 22 -19.36 6.21 -26.99
CA GLU A 22 -19.56 7.49 -27.69
C GLU A 22 -19.05 7.47 -29.14
N PHE A 23 -17.92 6.81 -29.40
CA PHE A 23 -17.20 6.86 -30.68
C PHE A 23 -17.23 5.56 -31.48
N HIS A 24 -18.16 4.63 -31.19
CA HIS A 24 -18.24 3.31 -31.86
C HIS A 24 -18.26 3.38 -33.41
N LYS A 25 -18.79 4.45 -34.00
CA LYS A 25 -18.84 4.63 -35.47
C LYS A 25 -17.57 5.24 -36.07
N VAL A 26 -16.68 5.77 -35.24
CA VAL A 26 -15.48 6.50 -35.66
C VAL A 26 -14.27 5.57 -35.55
N ARG A 27 -13.96 4.87 -36.66
CA ARG A 27 -12.86 3.90 -36.71
C ARG A 27 -11.49 4.45 -36.25
N PRO A 28 -11.07 5.67 -36.65
CA PRO A 28 -9.78 6.22 -36.21
C PRO A 28 -9.67 6.36 -34.69
N VAL A 29 -10.76 6.78 -34.03
CA VAL A 29 -10.82 6.92 -32.57
C VAL A 29 -10.73 5.56 -31.89
N MET A 30 -11.48 4.57 -32.38
CA MET A 30 -11.46 3.20 -31.84
C MET A 30 -10.09 2.54 -31.97
N ALA A 31 -9.39 2.76 -33.08
CA ALA A 31 -8.03 2.25 -33.28
C ALA A 31 -7.05 2.85 -32.26
N ALA A 32 -7.03 4.19 -32.14
CA ALA A 32 -6.16 4.88 -31.20
C ALA A 32 -6.47 4.53 -29.73
N TRP A 33 -7.74 4.32 -29.40
CA TRP A 33 -8.19 3.88 -28.07
C TRP A 33 -7.69 2.47 -27.75
N SER A 34 -7.85 1.53 -28.69
CA SER A 34 -7.38 0.14 -28.53
C SER A 34 -5.86 0.12 -28.35
N ASP A 35 -5.15 0.89 -29.17
CA ASP A 35 -3.69 1.05 -29.08
C ASP A 35 -3.25 1.58 -27.71
N LEU A 36 -3.95 2.58 -27.18
CA LEU A 36 -3.66 3.10 -25.85
C LEU A 36 -3.93 2.03 -24.77
N LEU A 37 -5.07 1.33 -24.82
CA LEU A 37 -5.40 0.30 -23.85
C LEU A 37 -4.43 -0.87 -23.84
N MET A 38 -4.02 -1.35 -25.02
CA MET A 38 -2.99 -2.40 -25.12
C MET A 38 -1.69 -1.98 -24.44
N HIS A 39 -1.29 -0.71 -24.62
CA HIS A 39 -0.10 -0.16 -23.94
C HIS A 39 -0.31 0.00 -22.44
N LEU A 40 -1.49 0.45 -21.99
CA LEU A 40 -1.79 0.59 -20.56
C LEU A 40 -1.82 -0.75 -19.81
N ASN A 41 -2.19 -1.83 -20.50
CA ASN A 41 -2.18 -3.19 -19.96
C ASN A 41 -0.81 -3.89 -20.08
N SER A 42 0.20 -3.23 -20.67
CA SER A 42 1.56 -3.77 -20.77
C SER A 42 2.37 -3.51 -19.50
N ASP A 43 3.36 -4.36 -19.23
CA ASP A 43 4.18 -4.27 -18.02
C ASP A 43 5.08 -3.02 -18.05
N SER A 44 4.83 -2.11 -17.10
CA SER A 44 5.56 -0.84 -16.99
C SER A 44 6.86 -0.96 -16.17
N GLN A 45 7.17 -2.12 -15.58
CA GLN A 45 8.28 -2.27 -14.62
C GLN A 45 9.67 -2.32 -15.28
N ILE A 46 9.76 -2.74 -16.54
CA ILE A 46 11.05 -2.95 -17.23
C ILE A 46 11.73 -1.63 -17.62
N ASN A 47 10.95 -0.66 -18.12
CA ASN A 47 11.46 0.67 -18.47
C ASN A 47 10.35 1.73 -18.26
N PRO A 48 10.22 2.26 -17.04
CA PRO A 48 9.11 3.14 -16.67
C PRO A 48 9.10 4.44 -17.48
N ASP A 49 10.27 5.02 -17.78
CA ASP A 49 10.36 6.28 -18.52
C ASP A 49 9.94 6.13 -19.99
N ALA A 50 10.43 5.07 -20.67
CA ALA A 50 10.05 4.80 -22.05
C ALA A 50 8.56 4.42 -22.16
N TRP A 51 8.05 3.69 -21.16
CA TRP A 51 6.64 3.36 -21.06
C TRP A 51 5.78 4.61 -20.90
N LEU A 52 6.17 5.55 -20.04
CA LEU A 52 5.44 6.79 -19.78
C LEU A 52 5.39 7.70 -21.01
N ARG A 53 6.51 7.81 -21.75
CA ARG A 53 6.58 8.57 -23.02
C ARG A 53 5.65 7.97 -24.06
N THR A 54 5.71 6.67 -24.27
CA THR A 54 4.84 5.95 -25.22
C THR A 54 3.36 6.11 -24.85
N ARG A 55 3.04 5.98 -23.56
CA ARG A 55 1.69 6.21 -23.02
C ARG A 55 1.19 7.60 -23.35
N MET A 56 2.03 8.63 -23.16
CA MET A 56 1.67 10.01 -23.48
C MET A 56 1.43 10.20 -24.99
N THR A 57 2.30 9.67 -25.83
CA THR A 57 2.15 9.74 -27.30
C THR A 57 0.84 9.10 -27.78
N ARG A 58 0.51 7.90 -27.27
CA ARG A 58 -0.75 7.21 -27.60
C ARG A 58 -1.97 7.97 -27.10
N PHE A 59 -1.88 8.57 -25.91
CA PHE A 59 -2.96 9.39 -25.34
C PHE A 59 -3.22 10.66 -26.16
N ILE A 60 -2.17 11.35 -26.61
CA ILE A 60 -2.30 12.52 -27.49
C ILE A 60 -2.92 12.11 -28.83
N SER A 61 -2.49 10.99 -29.42
CA SER A 61 -3.07 10.45 -30.66
C SER A 61 -4.58 10.22 -30.54
N LEU A 62 -5.03 9.61 -29.44
CA LEU A 62 -6.45 9.43 -29.13
C LEU A 62 -7.19 10.78 -29.05
N LEU A 63 -6.65 11.74 -28.30
CA LEU A 63 -7.28 13.05 -28.15
C LEU A 63 -7.39 13.80 -29.47
N LYS A 64 -6.40 13.72 -30.35
CA LYS A 64 -6.47 14.29 -31.70
C LYS A 64 -7.57 13.63 -32.53
N ALA A 65 -7.60 12.29 -32.56
CA ALA A 65 -8.61 11.56 -33.33
C ALA A 65 -10.03 11.93 -32.87
N MET A 66 -10.24 12.07 -31.56
CA MET A 66 -11.50 12.54 -30.99
C MET A 66 -11.79 14.00 -31.36
N GLY A 67 -10.78 14.87 -31.30
CA GLY A 67 -10.88 16.27 -31.71
C GLY A 67 -11.33 16.41 -33.17
N THR A 68 -10.67 15.71 -34.09
CA THR A 68 -11.05 15.71 -35.52
C THR A 68 -12.47 15.20 -35.73
N ALA A 69 -12.88 14.14 -35.02
CA ALA A 69 -14.24 13.60 -35.11
C ALA A 69 -15.31 14.58 -34.59
N LEU A 70 -14.94 15.44 -33.65
CA LEU A 70 -15.80 16.48 -33.07
C LEU A 70 -15.62 17.85 -33.76
N HIS A 71 -14.86 17.92 -34.86
CA HIS A 71 -14.53 19.16 -35.57
C HIS A 71 -13.82 20.22 -34.72
N TYR A 72 -13.03 19.79 -33.73
CA TYR A 72 -12.08 20.62 -33.01
C TYR A 72 -10.68 20.52 -33.62
N GLU A 73 -10.08 21.68 -33.93
CA GLU A 73 -8.67 21.77 -34.32
C GLU A 73 -7.81 22.02 -33.08
N PHE A 74 -7.09 21.00 -32.64
CA PHE A 74 -6.10 21.12 -31.56
C PHE A 74 -4.70 21.01 -32.14
N ARG A 75 -3.78 21.91 -31.77
CA ARG A 75 -2.35 21.70 -32.01
C ARG A 75 -1.76 20.75 -30.97
N ASP A 76 -0.78 19.94 -31.35
CA ASP A 76 -0.10 18.98 -30.47
C ASP A 76 0.39 19.62 -29.18
N ALA A 77 1.01 20.79 -29.32
CA ALA A 77 1.53 21.58 -28.20
C ALA A 77 0.41 22.06 -27.27
N GLU A 78 -0.76 22.42 -27.79
CA GLU A 78 -1.92 22.81 -26.98
C GLU A 78 -2.44 21.61 -26.18
N ILE A 79 -2.43 20.40 -26.74
CA ILE A 79 -2.84 19.19 -26.00
C ILE A 79 -1.84 18.87 -24.88
N GLN A 80 -0.54 19.07 -25.12
CA GLN A 80 0.51 18.80 -24.13
C GLN A 80 0.58 19.86 -23.02
N ASP A 81 0.54 21.15 -23.37
CA ASP A 81 0.72 22.25 -22.42
C ASP A 81 -0.55 22.55 -21.60
N HIS A 82 -1.76 22.19 -22.08
CA HIS A 82 -3.01 22.47 -21.35
C HIS A 82 -3.38 21.41 -20.30
N ALA A 83 -2.51 20.44 -20.01
CA ALA A 83 -2.70 19.51 -18.90
C ALA A 83 -2.20 20.13 -17.58
N TYR A 84 -3.02 20.97 -16.95
CA TYR A 84 -2.68 21.53 -15.64
C TYR A 84 -2.68 20.43 -14.56
N LEU A 85 -1.52 20.19 -13.97
CA LEU A 85 -1.34 19.37 -12.77
C LEU A 85 -0.48 20.14 -11.76
N PRO A 86 -1.07 20.71 -10.70
CA PRO A 86 -0.30 21.39 -9.68
C PRO A 86 0.72 20.47 -9.02
N GLN A 87 1.91 20.99 -8.73
CA GLN A 87 2.97 20.24 -8.03
C GLN A 87 2.50 19.71 -6.67
N TRP A 88 1.70 20.49 -5.93
CA TRP A 88 1.15 20.05 -4.64
C TRP A 88 0.25 18.81 -4.77
N GLN A 89 -0.46 18.67 -5.89
CA GLN A 89 -1.33 17.53 -6.12
C GLN A 89 -0.51 16.28 -6.45
N ILE A 90 0.59 16.43 -7.19
CA ILE A 90 1.56 15.34 -7.43
C ILE A 90 2.16 14.87 -6.09
N ALA A 91 2.58 15.81 -5.24
CA ALA A 91 3.12 15.50 -3.92
C ALA A 91 2.09 14.72 -3.06
N GLN A 92 0.86 15.21 -2.97
CA GLN A 92 -0.23 14.55 -2.25
C GLN A 92 -0.50 13.12 -2.76
N MET A 93 -0.50 12.91 -4.07
CA MET A 93 -0.68 11.57 -4.66
C MET A 93 0.46 10.63 -4.30
N ASN A 94 1.71 11.10 -4.35
CA ASN A 94 2.89 10.31 -4.00
C ASN A 94 2.90 9.96 -2.50
N GLU A 95 2.57 10.92 -1.64
CA GLU A 95 2.47 10.72 -0.19
C GLU A 95 1.41 9.67 0.15
N GLN A 96 0.21 9.74 -0.45
CA GLN A 96 -0.86 8.76 -0.24
C GLN A 96 -0.45 7.35 -0.67
N GLU A 97 0.24 7.22 -1.80
CA GLU A 97 0.73 5.93 -2.29
C GLU A 97 1.79 5.33 -1.35
N LEU A 98 2.72 6.14 -0.85
CA LEU A 98 3.73 5.72 0.12
C LEU A 98 3.08 5.27 1.44
N VAL A 99 2.11 6.02 1.95
CA VAL A 99 1.38 5.65 3.17
C VAL A 99 0.62 4.34 2.98
N ARG A 100 -0.09 4.16 1.86
CA ARG A 100 -0.81 2.90 1.58
C ARG A 100 0.13 1.71 1.53
N LYS A 101 1.28 1.84 0.86
CA LYS A 101 2.30 0.79 0.79
C LYS A 101 2.88 0.49 2.17
N GLY A 102 3.27 1.53 2.92
CA GLY A 102 3.80 1.37 4.28
C GLY A 102 2.82 0.68 5.23
N LEU A 103 1.53 1.01 5.16
CA LEU A 103 0.48 0.34 5.94
C LEU A 103 0.29 -1.12 5.51
N LEU A 104 0.32 -1.41 4.20
CA LEU A 104 0.27 -2.77 3.69
C LEU A 104 1.44 -3.61 4.17
N ASP A 105 2.65 -3.06 4.16
CA ASP A 105 3.86 -3.73 4.63
C ASP A 105 3.83 -3.93 6.16
N LEU A 106 3.26 -2.99 6.91
CA LEU A 106 3.04 -3.12 8.35
C LEU A 106 2.04 -4.24 8.67
N VAL A 107 0.87 -4.25 8.02
CA VAL A 107 -0.20 -5.24 8.28
C VAL A 107 0.20 -6.64 7.78
N SER A 108 0.95 -6.73 6.68
CA SER A 108 1.48 -8.01 6.18
C SER A 108 2.68 -8.54 6.97
N GLY A 109 3.17 -7.78 7.97
CA GLY A 109 4.30 -8.18 8.81
C GLY A 109 5.67 -8.08 8.13
N LYS A 110 5.75 -7.44 6.95
CA LYS A 110 7.03 -7.18 6.25
C LYS A 110 7.83 -6.07 6.93
N THR A 111 7.14 -5.13 7.56
CA THR A 111 7.73 -3.99 8.28
C THR A 111 7.18 -3.96 9.70
N SER A 112 8.04 -3.65 10.68
CA SER A 112 7.63 -3.39 12.06
C SER A 112 7.55 -1.89 12.32
N LEU A 113 6.50 -1.44 13.01
CA LEU A 113 6.38 -0.04 13.43
C LEU A 113 7.24 0.17 14.69
N PRO A 114 8.32 0.97 14.64
CA PRO A 114 9.10 1.27 15.84
C PRO A 114 8.24 2.12 16.78
N MET A 115 7.92 1.56 17.95
CA MET A 115 7.14 2.25 18.97
C MET A 115 7.85 2.18 20.32
N LYS A 116 7.89 3.31 21.02
CA LYS A 116 8.30 3.35 22.43
C LYS A 116 7.07 3.04 23.26
N VAL A 117 7.02 1.85 23.86
CA VAL A 117 5.93 1.49 24.78
C VAL A 117 6.04 2.36 26.02
N THR A 118 5.08 3.27 26.22
CA THR A 118 5.01 4.14 27.41
C THR A 118 4.41 3.43 28.60
N GLU A 119 3.46 2.55 28.35
CA GLU A 119 2.71 1.82 29.35
C GLU A 119 2.14 0.55 28.72
N PHE A 120 2.32 -0.58 29.39
CA PHE A 120 1.55 -1.78 29.09
C PHE A 120 0.25 -1.69 29.91
N PRO A 121 -0.88 -2.20 29.41
CA PRO A 121 -2.08 -2.34 30.22
C PRO A 121 -1.76 -3.29 31.39
N ALA A 122 -1.45 -2.71 32.54
CA ALA A 122 -1.18 -3.45 33.76
C ALA A 122 -2.51 -3.81 34.39
N ASP A 123 -2.79 -5.10 34.46
CA ASP A 123 -3.80 -5.60 35.37
C ASP A 123 -3.30 -5.30 36.80
N GLU A 124 -4.07 -4.52 37.56
CA GLU A 124 -3.71 -4.11 38.93
C GLU A 124 -3.39 -5.33 39.81
N GLU A 125 -4.04 -6.46 39.55
CA GLU A 125 -3.81 -7.69 40.31
C GLU A 125 -2.46 -8.32 39.96
N MET A 126 -2.06 -8.31 38.69
CA MET A 126 -0.76 -8.80 38.24
C MET A 126 0.38 -7.90 38.71
N ALA A 127 0.16 -6.58 38.77
CA ALA A 127 1.14 -5.63 39.30
C ALA A 127 1.40 -5.86 40.81
N ARG A 128 0.35 -6.11 41.60
CA ARG A 128 0.50 -6.44 43.02
C ARG A 128 1.22 -7.78 43.23
N ARG A 129 0.84 -8.82 42.47
CA ARG A 129 1.48 -10.14 42.53
C ARG A 129 2.96 -10.11 42.17
N THR A 130 3.34 -9.33 41.16
CA THR A 130 4.75 -9.17 40.74
C THR A 130 5.56 -8.38 41.76
N ALA A 131 5.00 -7.34 42.37
CA ALA A 131 5.65 -6.61 43.46
C ALA A 131 5.85 -7.48 44.72
N ASP A 132 4.84 -8.26 45.11
CA ASP A 132 4.95 -9.20 46.23
C ASP A 132 5.98 -10.30 45.97
N LEU A 133 6.02 -10.84 44.74
CA LEU A 133 7.03 -11.81 44.33
C LEU A 133 8.45 -11.20 44.39
N GLN A 134 8.63 -9.99 43.88
CA GLN A 134 9.93 -9.30 43.92
C GLN A 134 10.41 -9.09 45.37
N ARG A 135 9.52 -8.68 46.28
CA ARG A 135 9.85 -8.54 47.70
C ARG A 135 10.28 -9.88 48.30
N LEU A 136 9.49 -10.93 48.10
CA LEU A 136 9.79 -12.27 48.64
C LEU A 136 11.10 -12.84 48.07
N LEU A 137 11.43 -12.52 46.82
CA LEU A 137 12.68 -12.95 46.18
C LEU A 137 13.89 -12.23 46.79
N ILE A 138 13.77 -10.93 47.09
CA ILE A 138 14.84 -10.17 47.75
C ILE A 138 15.07 -10.74 49.16
N GLU A 139 14.01 -10.96 49.94
CA GLU A 139 14.09 -11.56 51.28
C GLU A 139 14.75 -12.96 51.25
N TRP A 140 14.54 -13.73 50.18
CA TRP A 140 15.21 -15.00 49.98
C TRP A 140 16.71 -14.85 49.65
N LEU A 141 17.04 -13.94 48.73
CA LEU A 141 18.43 -13.72 48.30
C LEU A 141 19.30 -13.11 49.40
N GLU A 142 18.71 -12.31 50.29
CA GLU A 142 19.37 -11.76 51.48
C GLU A 142 19.53 -12.79 52.62
N GLY A 143 18.90 -13.96 52.48
CA GLY A 143 19.02 -15.07 53.42
C GLY A 143 18.06 -15.00 54.62
N ASP A 144 17.18 -14.00 54.67
CA ASP A 144 16.19 -13.82 55.73
C ASP A 144 15.02 -14.80 55.63
N ARG A 145 14.81 -15.40 54.45
CA ARG A 145 13.83 -16.47 54.23
C ARG A 145 14.41 -17.62 53.46
N THR A 146 13.93 -18.84 53.71
CA THR A 146 14.28 -20.05 52.96
C THR A 146 13.00 -20.65 52.37
N PRO A 147 12.93 -20.92 51.06
CA PRO A 147 11.76 -21.55 50.47
C PRO A 147 11.63 -22.98 51.00
N VAL A 148 10.41 -23.37 51.34
CA VAL A 148 10.11 -24.73 51.74
C VAL A 148 10.13 -25.62 50.49
N VAL A 149 11.28 -26.23 50.22
CA VAL A 149 11.42 -27.22 49.15
C VAL A 149 10.85 -28.53 49.67
N THR A 150 9.65 -28.89 49.20
CA THR A 150 9.16 -30.26 49.37
C THR A 150 9.75 -31.08 48.23
N ALA A 151 10.84 -31.79 48.48
CA ALA A 151 11.39 -32.73 47.52
C ALA A 151 10.35 -33.85 47.30
N GLN A 152 9.71 -33.87 46.14
CA GLN A 152 8.86 -34.98 45.75
C GLN A 152 9.79 -36.19 45.54
N PRO A 153 9.66 -37.28 46.33
CA PRO A 153 10.55 -38.42 46.17
C PRO A 153 10.38 -38.97 44.76
N ALA A 154 11.50 -39.08 44.03
CA ALA A 154 11.53 -39.66 42.70
C ALA A 154 10.80 -41.01 42.71
N ALA A 155 9.86 -41.20 41.78
CA ALA A 155 9.16 -42.46 41.62
C ALA A 155 10.20 -43.59 41.52
N GLN A 156 10.19 -44.51 42.50
CA GLN A 156 11.07 -45.68 42.48
C GLN A 156 10.76 -46.50 41.23
N PRO A 157 11.76 -46.89 40.42
CA PRO A 157 11.53 -47.80 39.31
C PRO A 157 11.05 -49.14 39.86
N ALA A 158 9.93 -49.64 39.32
CA ALA A 158 9.32 -50.90 39.73
C ALA A 158 10.32 -52.07 39.65
N PRO A 159 10.31 -53.01 40.62
CA PRO A 159 11.23 -54.15 40.61
C PRO A 159 10.95 -55.10 39.44
N PRO A 160 11.98 -55.80 38.92
CA PRO A 160 11.84 -56.67 37.76
C PRO A 160 10.95 -57.88 38.07
N THR A 161 9.99 -58.15 37.19
CA THR A 161 9.22 -59.40 37.16
C THR A 161 10.13 -60.63 36.93
N PRO A 162 9.79 -61.80 37.52
CA PRO A 162 10.66 -62.97 37.64
C PRO A 162 10.97 -63.67 36.31
#